data_AF-A0A7V0WBD7-F1
#
_entry.id   AF-A0A7V0WBD7-F1
#
_cell.length_a   1.000
_cell.length_b   1.000
_cell.length_c   1.000
_cell.angle_alpha   90.00
_cell.angle_beta   90.00
_cell.angle_gamma   90.00
#
_symmetry.space_group_name_H-M   'P 1'
#
loop_
_entity.id
_entity.type
_entity.pdbx_description
1 polymer ?
#
loop_
_entity_poly.entity_id
_entity_poly.type
_entity_poly.pdbx_seq_one_letter_code
_entity_poly.pdbx_strand_id
1 'polypeptide(L)'
;MKTKAGFIVGGFTLLIGLILANLFVKYYGDWLWFREMDYGSVFITILYTKVLVFLIFFTIFGVLAWVNIAIARKFGYSTRSMGLVNLNPAIQSLGFLFKGTYAKYIWGIIILFLAFIMGYSAVGSWETFLKFIHASSFGIVDPIFSKDTGFYVFKLSLYNFIQAWYSYTLILIIMGVGLSYFFDSVISIEGNRFRIHLKAKYHLSILGALFFLGIAWSYRLKLYSLLYSTRGAAYGAGYADVHAQIVSYWVLIALTLAAAIMLFFVPIIKKWKWIYYAAGVYFAVLIGLVWIYPNIVEEYIVKPNELVKEIPYIKNNIEFTRFAYGLNNVVEKKFQVLQDIKYSDIKKNRNTIENIRLWDSRPLIQTYKQLQEIRLYYDFKSVNVDRYHFKRYSEVALAVRELPVSQIPSRARTWINTHLIYTHGFGLVMSPVNEVTPDGMPRFIVKNIPPQASVPLTIKYPQIYYGEETDQYVIVHTKTKEFDYPKGEQNVYNNYQGRGGVRISNLFRRL
;
A
#
# COMPACT_ATOMS: atom_id res chain seq x y z
N MET A 1 -43.86 7.60 19.27
CA MET A 1 -42.44 7.97 19.06
C MET A 1 -41.45 7.08 19.81
N LYS A 2 -41.70 6.68 21.08
CA LYS A 2 -40.77 5.83 21.86
C LYS A 2 -40.49 4.44 21.24
N THR A 3 -41.49 3.80 20.61
CA THR A 3 -41.32 2.50 19.94
C THR A 3 -40.43 2.56 18.70
N LYS A 4 -40.60 3.57 17.83
CA LYS A 4 -39.76 3.77 16.64
C LYS A 4 -38.30 4.07 16.99
N ALA A 5 -38.04 4.83 18.07
CA ALA A 5 -36.69 5.10 18.56
C ALA A 5 -35.99 3.82 19.09
N GLY A 6 -36.72 2.94 19.76
CA GLY A 6 -36.19 1.65 20.24
C GLY A 6 -35.77 0.71 19.11
N PHE A 7 -36.55 0.63 18.02
CA PHE A 7 -36.18 -0.15 16.84
C PHE A 7 -34.93 0.41 16.13
N ILE A 8 -34.79 1.74 16.05
CA ILE A 8 -33.62 2.38 15.43
C ILE A 8 -32.36 2.13 16.27
N VAL A 9 -32.43 2.30 17.59
CA VAL A 9 -31.30 2.04 18.50
C VAL A 9 -30.93 0.56 18.50
N GLY A 10 -31.92 -0.34 18.52
CA GLY A 10 -31.71 -1.79 18.44
C GLY A 10 -31.06 -2.22 17.12
N GLY A 11 -31.55 -1.69 15.99
CA GLY A 11 -30.96 -1.93 14.67
C GLY A 11 -29.53 -1.43 14.56
N PHE A 12 -29.24 -0.23 15.06
CA PHE A 12 -27.89 0.33 15.06
C PHE A 12 -26.91 -0.45 15.94
N THR A 13 -27.38 -0.89 17.11
CA THR A 13 -26.59 -1.73 18.03
C THR A 13 -26.27 -3.09 17.41
N LEU A 14 -27.25 -3.72 16.76
CA LEU A 14 -27.05 -4.97 16.03
C LEU A 14 -26.04 -4.80 14.89
N LEU A 15 -26.16 -3.72 14.11
CA LEU A 15 -25.24 -3.41 13.02
C LEU A 15 -23.80 -3.23 13.51
N ILE A 16 -23.59 -2.45 14.57
CA ILE A 16 -22.27 -2.27 15.19
C ILE A 16 -21.75 -3.61 15.72
N GLY A 17 -22.60 -4.39 16.38
CA GLY A 17 -22.25 -5.72 16.88
C GLY A 17 -21.75 -6.64 15.77
N LEU A 18 -22.43 -6.67 14.62
CA LEU A 18 -22.03 -7.46 13.45
C LEU A 18 -20.72 -6.97 12.84
N ILE A 19 -20.50 -5.66 12.75
CA ILE A 19 -19.24 -5.09 12.27
C ILE A 19 -18.08 -5.47 13.20
N LEU A 20 -18.26 -5.31 14.51
CA LEU A 20 -17.24 -5.65 15.50
C LEU A 20 -16.96 -7.16 15.52
N ALA A 21 -17.99 -8.00 15.39
CA ALA A 21 -17.82 -9.45 15.28
C ALA A 21 -17.01 -9.83 14.03
N ASN A 22 -17.32 -9.25 12.87
CA ASN A 22 -16.58 -9.52 11.64
C ASN A 22 -15.12 -9.06 11.74
N LEU A 23 -14.87 -7.88 12.32
CA LEU A 23 -13.50 -7.41 12.59
C LEU A 23 -12.77 -8.33 13.55
N PHE A 24 -13.44 -8.78 14.61
CA PHE A 24 -12.88 -9.71 15.56
C PHE A 24 -12.47 -11.02 14.88
N VAL A 25 -13.37 -11.64 14.11
CA VAL A 25 -13.10 -12.89 13.39
C VAL A 25 -11.90 -12.72 12.45
N LYS A 26 -11.84 -11.61 11.70
CA LYS A 26 -10.72 -11.32 10.80
C LYS A 26 -9.38 -11.21 11.54
N TYR A 27 -9.27 -10.31 12.52
CA TYR A 27 -8.01 -10.08 13.24
C TYR A 27 -7.61 -11.28 14.11
N TYR A 28 -8.57 -12.00 14.67
CA TYR A 28 -8.30 -13.19 15.46
C TYR A 28 -7.81 -14.34 14.57
N GLY A 29 -8.43 -14.55 13.41
CA GLY A 29 -7.98 -15.52 12.41
C GLY A 29 -6.56 -15.23 11.92
N ASP A 30 -6.29 -13.99 11.54
CA ASP A 30 -4.94 -13.54 11.16
C ASP A 30 -3.94 -13.77 12.30
N TRP A 31 -4.29 -13.41 13.54
CA TRP A 31 -3.42 -13.63 14.70
C TRP A 31 -3.09 -15.11 14.92
N LEU A 32 -4.07 -16.00 14.79
CA LEU A 32 -3.86 -17.44 14.91
C LEU A 32 -2.91 -17.96 13.83
N TRP A 33 -3.06 -17.47 12.59
CA TRP A 33 -2.16 -17.82 11.48
C TRP A 33 -0.73 -17.34 11.70
N PHE A 34 -0.55 -16.07 12.08
CA PHE A 34 0.77 -15.53 12.38
C PHE A 34 1.44 -16.26 13.54
N ARG A 35 0.68 -16.65 14.57
CA ARG A 35 1.22 -17.44 15.69
C ARG A 35 1.63 -18.85 15.26
N GLU A 36 0.89 -19.47 14.35
CA GLU A 36 1.24 -20.80 13.81
C GLU A 36 2.56 -20.77 13.02
N MET A 37 2.87 -19.65 12.37
CA MET A 37 4.11 -19.45 11.64
C MET A 37 5.26 -18.87 12.49
N ASP A 38 5.12 -18.85 13.83
CA ASP A 38 6.07 -18.22 14.78
C ASP A 38 6.29 -16.70 14.58
N TYR A 39 5.42 -16.02 13.83
CA TYR A 39 5.44 -14.56 13.59
C TYR A 39 4.40 -13.80 14.42
N GLY A 40 3.94 -14.34 15.55
CA GLY A 40 2.93 -13.70 16.41
C GLY A 40 3.35 -12.29 16.90
N SER A 41 4.63 -12.07 17.16
CA SER A 41 5.19 -10.76 17.53
C SER A 41 5.06 -9.72 16.42
N VAL A 42 5.19 -10.14 15.15
CA VAL A 42 5.02 -9.28 13.97
C VAL A 42 3.58 -8.79 13.91
N PHE A 43 2.60 -9.70 14.06
CA PHE A 43 1.19 -9.32 14.06
C PHE A 43 0.85 -8.32 15.18
N ILE A 44 1.34 -8.57 16.40
CA ILE A 44 1.12 -7.65 17.53
C ILE A 44 1.74 -6.28 17.25
N THR A 45 2.94 -6.23 16.66
CA THR A 45 3.60 -4.97 16.27
C THR A 45 2.78 -4.21 15.24
N ILE A 46 2.27 -4.90 14.20
CA ILE A 46 1.40 -4.29 13.18
C ILE A 46 0.13 -3.73 13.83
N LEU A 47 -0.56 -4.53 14.64
CA LEU A 47 -1.82 -4.13 15.28
C LEU A 47 -1.62 -2.96 16.25
N TYR A 48 -0.61 -3.05 17.12
CA TYR A 48 -0.26 -2.00 18.07
C TYR A 48 0.04 -0.69 17.36
N THR A 49 0.85 -0.73 16.30
CA THR A 49 1.19 0.46 15.51
C THR A 49 -0.05 1.07 14.86
N LYS A 50 -0.94 0.24 14.27
CA LYS A 50 -2.19 0.73 13.67
C LYS A 50 -3.08 1.44 14.69
N VAL A 51 -3.24 0.85 15.88
CA VAL A 51 -4.03 1.46 16.97
C VAL A 51 -3.37 2.74 17.48
N LEU A 52 -2.06 2.75 17.67
CA LEU A 52 -1.30 3.91 18.12
C LEU A 52 -1.43 5.07 17.13
N VAL A 53 -1.21 4.83 15.84
CA VAL A 53 -1.36 5.82 14.78
C VAL A 53 -2.79 6.35 14.73
N PHE A 54 -3.80 5.48 14.80
CA PHE A 54 -5.20 5.91 14.89
C PHE A 54 -5.42 6.90 16.05
N LEU A 55 -5.01 6.52 17.26
CA LEU A 55 -5.22 7.32 18.47
C LEU A 55 -4.50 8.67 18.42
N ILE A 56 -3.27 8.71 17.88
CA ILE A 56 -2.49 9.94 17.74
C ILE A 56 -3.22 10.92 16.83
N PHE A 57 -3.55 10.53 15.60
CA PHE A 57 -4.17 11.43 14.62
C PHE A 57 -5.63 11.77 14.96
N PHE A 58 -6.38 10.83 15.53
CA PHE A 58 -7.70 11.07 16.10
C PHE A 58 -7.65 12.19 17.15
N THR A 59 -6.73 12.05 18.12
CA THR A 59 -6.60 13.00 19.23
C THR A 59 -6.15 14.36 18.74
N ILE A 60 -5.12 14.42 17.89
CA ILE A 60 -4.59 15.68 17.35
C ILE A 60 -5.69 16.44 16.59
N PHE A 61 -6.41 15.77 15.68
CA PHE A 61 -7.49 16.42 14.93
C PHE A 61 -8.61 16.87 15.88
N GLY A 62 -9.05 15.99 16.78
CA GLY A 62 -10.14 16.26 17.72
C GLY A 62 -9.86 17.50 18.57
N VAL A 63 -8.65 17.62 19.13
CA VAL A 63 -8.22 18.78 19.92
C VAL A 63 -8.17 20.04 19.06
N LEU A 64 -7.52 19.99 17.90
CA LEU A 64 -7.40 21.16 17.01
C LEU A 64 -8.77 21.67 16.54
N ALA A 65 -9.65 20.77 16.10
CA ALA A 65 -11.00 21.12 15.66
C ALA A 65 -11.84 21.66 16.82
N TRP A 66 -11.77 21.03 18.00
CA TRP A 66 -12.47 21.51 19.21
C TRP A 66 -12.07 22.92 19.59
N VAL A 67 -10.76 23.21 19.68
CA VAL A 67 -10.26 24.54 20.04
C VAL A 67 -10.74 25.60 19.04
N ASN A 68 -10.61 25.35 17.74
CA ASN A 68 -10.98 26.32 16.71
C ASN A 68 -12.50 26.55 16.65
N ILE A 69 -13.32 25.51 16.76
CA ILE A 69 -14.78 25.64 16.82
C ILE A 69 -15.23 26.34 18.11
N ALA A 70 -14.58 26.05 19.25
CA ALA A 70 -14.88 26.73 20.51
C ALA A 70 -14.59 28.24 20.42
N ILE A 71 -13.45 28.63 19.82
CA ILE A 71 -13.10 30.04 19.56
C ILE A 71 -14.13 30.68 18.62
N ALA A 72 -14.50 29.99 17.54
CA ALA A 72 -15.49 30.48 16.58
C ALA A 72 -16.83 30.78 17.26
N ARG A 73 -17.33 29.84 18.07
CA ARG A 73 -18.59 30.01 18.81
C ARG A 73 -18.51 31.11 19.87
N LYS A 74 -17.38 31.25 20.57
CA LYS A 74 -17.18 32.34 21.54
C LYS A 74 -17.23 33.70 20.85
N PHE A 75 -16.62 33.84 19.68
CA PHE A 75 -16.67 35.09 18.90
C PHE A 75 -18.04 35.33 18.25
N GLY A 76 -18.77 34.28 17.89
CA GLY A 76 -20.13 34.37 17.36
C GLY A 76 -21.20 34.74 18.39
N TYR A 77 -21.01 34.41 19.68
CA TYR A 77 -21.99 34.69 20.73
C TYR A 77 -22.34 36.18 20.86
N SER A 78 -21.36 37.08 20.72
CA SER A 78 -21.56 38.54 20.80
C SER A 78 -22.39 39.14 19.65
N THR A 79 -22.55 38.41 18.54
CA THR A 79 -23.27 38.86 17.34
C THR A 79 -24.62 38.17 17.13
N ARG A 80 -24.94 37.14 17.95
CA ARG A 80 -26.21 36.39 17.86
C ARG A 80 -27.46 37.24 18.13
N SER A 81 -27.34 38.28 18.95
CA SER A 81 -28.43 39.20 19.28
C SER A 81 -28.71 40.25 18.20
N MET A 82 -27.85 40.35 17.18
CA MET A 82 -27.85 41.46 16.23
C MET A 82 -28.79 41.22 15.03
N GLY A 83 -29.29 39.98 14.84
CA GLY A 83 -30.37 39.69 13.88
C GLY A 83 -30.07 40.04 12.41
N LEU A 84 -28.80 40.00 11.99
CA LEU A 84 -28.35 40.64 10.75
C LEU A 84 -28.51 39.82 9.45
N VAL A 85 -29.20 38.66 9.47
CA VAL A 85 -29.32 37.81 8.27
C VAL A 85 -30.75 37.25 8.12
N ASN A 86 -31.45 37.71 7.08
CA ASN A 86 -32.65 37.06 6.55
C ASN A 86 -32.24 35.80 5.76
N LEU A 87 -32.06 34.68 6.45
CA LEU A 87 -31.83 33.39 5.81
C LEU A 87 -33.13 32.87 5.18
N ASN A 88 -33.03 32.18 4.04
CA ASN A 88 -34.13 31.40 3.45
C ASN A 88 -34.75 30.49 4.54
N PRO A 89 -36.09 30.35 4.67
CA PRO A 89 -36.72 29.60 5.76
C PRO A 89 -36.18 28.17 5.96
N ALA A 90 -35.78 27.49 4.88
CA ALA A 90 -35.17 26.15 4.93
C ALA A 90 -33.76 26.11 5.54
N ILE A 91 -32.99 27.21 5.44
CA ILE A 91 -31.65 27.33 6.05
C ILE A 91 -31.80 27.81 7.49
N GLN A 92 -32.81 28.64 7.75
CA GLN A 92 -33.15 29.11 9.09
C GLN A 92 -33.63 27.95 9.99
N SER A 93 -34.37 26.99 9.42
CA SER A 93 -34.75 25.75 10.10
C SER A 93 -33.57 24.80 10.34
N LEU A 94 -32.44 24.90 9.65
CA LEU A 94 -31.21 24.20 10.05
C LEU A 94 -30.44 24.95 11.14
N GLY A 95 -30.63 26.27 11.22
CA GLY A 95 -29.93 27.15 12.15
C GLY A 95 -30.18 26.81 13.64
N PHE A 96 -31.32 26.24 14.02
CA PHE A 96 -31.58 25.85 15.42
C PHE A 96 -30.65 24.72 15.91
N LEU A 97 -30.14 23.89 15.00
CA LEU A 97 -29.18 22.83 15.34
C LEU A 97 -27.82 23.43 15.75
N PHE A 98 -27.46 24.57 15.17
CA PHE A 98 -26.17 25.22 15.38
C PHE A 98 -26.26 26.45 16.29
N LYS A 99 -27.46 26.91 16.65
CA LYS A 99 -27.74 28.00 17.60
C LYS A 99 -28.32 27.45 18.92
N GLY A 100 -27.83 27.93 20.07
CA GLY A 100 -28.37 27.58 21.40
C GLY A 100 -27.61 26.48 22.16
N THR A 101 -28.25 25.91 23.19
CA THR A 101 -27.65 24.97 24.16
C THR A 101 -27.23 23.64 23.53
N TYR A 102 -27.97 23.17 22.50
CA TYR A 102 -27.72 21.88 21.82
C TYR A 102 -26.55 21.93 20.83
N ALA A 103 -26.16 23.11 20.36
CA ALA A 103 -25.08 23.28 19.38
C ALA A 103 -23.73 22.71 19.85
N LYS A 104 -23.47 22.69 21.16
CA LYS A 104 -22.24 22.10 21.71
C LYS A 104 -22.17 20.58 21.49
N TYR A 105 -23.32 19.90 21.57
CA TYR A 105 -23.41 18.45 21.37
C TYR A 105 -23.31 18.11 19.89
N ILE A 106 -23.95 18.90 19.02
CA ILE A 106 -23.90 18.68 17.57
C ILE A 106 -22.48 18.89 17.03
N TRP A 107 -21.81 19.98 17.42
CA TRP A 107 -20.38 20.16 17.08
C TRP A 107 -19.50 19.07 17.69
N GLY A 108 -19.78 18.61 18.91
CA GLY A 108 -19.08 17.48 19.51
C GLY A 108 -19.20 16.20 18.69
N ILE A 109 -20.41 15.88 18.21
CA ILE A 109 -20.66 14.72 17.34
C ILE A 109 -19.93 14.87 15.99
N ILE A 110 -20.00 16.05 15.36
CA ILE A 110 -19.31 16.32 14.08
C ILE A 110 -17.80 16.20 14.24
N ILE A 111 -17.22 16.80 15.30
CA ILE A 111 -15.79 16.73 15.57
C ILE A 111 -15.38 15.29 15.83
N LEU A 112 -16.13 14.54 16.64
CA LEU A 112 -15.84 13.14 16.93
C LEU A 112 -15.88 12.28 15.66
N PHE A 113 -16.88 12.49 14.81
CA PHE A 113 -17.02 11.79 13.53
C PHE A 113 -15.87 12.11 12.58
N LEU A 114 -15.52 13.38 12.41
CA LEU A 114 -14.40 13.80 11.57
C LEU A 114 -13.05 13.35 12.15
N ALA A 115 -12.88 13.38 13.48
CA ALA A 115 -11.70 12.85 14.16
C ALA A 115 -11.53 11.35 13.90
N PHE A 116 -12.62 10.59 13.94
CA PHE A 116 -12.60 9.17 13.60
C PHE A 116 -12.15 8.94 12.16
N ILE A 117 -12.70 9.70 11.19
CA ILE A 117 -12.28 9.61 9.78
C ILE A 117 -10.79 9.96 9.63
N MET A 118 -10.34 11.04 10.28
CA MET A 118 -8.95 11.52 10.18
C MET A 118 -7.95 10.62 10.91
N GLY A 119 -8.35 9.96 11.99
CA GLY A 119 -7.55 8.91 12.65
C GLY A 119 -7.50 7.64 11.81
N TYR A 120 -8.64 7.22 11.26
CA TYR A 120 -8.74 6.01 10.43
C TYR A 120 -7.94 6.15 9.12
N SER A 121 -7.96 7.31 8.47
CA SER A 121 -7.16 7.55 7.25
C SER A 121 -5.65 7.42 7.49
N ALA A 122 -5.18 7.64 8.73
CA ALA A 122 -3.78 7.49 9.10
C ALA A 122 -3.35 6.02 9.28
N VAL A 123 -4.28 5.10 9.59
CA VAL A 123 -3.99 3.69 9.87
C VAL A 123 -3.27 3.00 8.73
N GLY A 124 -3.58 3.35 7.47
CA GLY A 124 -2.92 2.80 6.29
C GLY A 124 -1.42 3.09 6.22
N SER A 125 -0.95 4.13 6.91
CA SER A 125 0.45 4.56 6.91
C SER A 125 1.29 3.91 8.02
N TRP A 126 0.78 2.90 8.73
CA TRP A 126 1.47 2.23 9.83
C TRP A 126 2.90 1.77 9.47
N GLU A 127 3.11 1.27 8.25
CA GLU A 127 4.42 0.85 7.76
C GLU A 127 5.37 2.04 7.61
N THR A 128 4.88 3.17 7.08
CA THR A 128 5.63 4.42 6.97
C THR A 128 6.05 4.96 8.33
N PHE A 129 5.21 4.81 9.36
CA PHE A 129 5.57 5.17 10.74
C PHE A 129 6.69 4.30 11.30
N LEU A 130 6.61 2.98 11.12
CA LEU A 130 7.66 2.06 11.58
C LEU A 130 8.98 2.31 10.84
N LYS A 131 8.94 2.52 9.53
CA LYS A 131 10.09 2.91 8.71
C LYS A 131 10.76 4.18 9.23
N PHE A 132 9.98 5.17 9.64
CA PHE A 132 10.50 6.41 10.20
C PHE A 132 11.14 6.21 11.59
N ILE A 133 10.47 5.46 12.48
CA ILE A 133 10.96 5.20 13.85
C ILE A 133 12.25 4.39 13.81
N HIS A 134 12.32 3.39 12.92
CA HIS A 134 13.48 2.53 12.74
C HIS A 134 14.34 2.94 11.53
N ALA A 135 14.34 4.24 11.20
CA ALA A 135 15.10 4.74 10.06
C ALA A 135 16.60 4.51 10.26
N SER A 136 17.25 3.97 9.23
CA SER A 136 18.70 3.74 9.20
C SER A 136 19.36 4.60 8.12
N SER A 137 20.62 4.98 8.35
CA SER A 137 21.43 5.63 7.31
C SER A 137 21.99 4.57 6.37
N PHE A 138 22.05 4.90 5.08
CA PHE A 138 22.68 4.04 4.07
C PHE A 138 24.14 4.42 3.81
N GLY A 139 24.61 5.53 4.37
CA GLY A 139 26.00 5.98 4.27
C GLY A 139 26.35 6.62 2.92
N ILE A 140 25.34 6.84 2.06
CA ILE A 140 25.50 7.48 0.75
C ILE A 140 24.60 8.70 0.69
N VAL A 141 25.21 9.80 0.25
CA VAL A 141 24.60 11.12 0.19
C VAL A 141 24.23 11.45 -1.26
N ASP A 142 23.02 11.97 -1.47
CA ASP A 142 22.58 12.40 -2.79
C ASP A 142 23.33 13.67 -3.26
N PRO A 143 23.72 13.76 -4.53
CA PRO A 143 24.54 14.86 -5.04
C PRO A 143 23.80 16.19 -5.21
N ILE A 144 22.46 16.22 -5.11
CA ILE A 144 21.64 17.41 -5.39
C ILE A 144 21.31 18.17 -4.10
N PHE A 145 20.85 17.46 -3.07
CA PHE A 145 20.39 18.03 -1.80
C PHE A 145 21.28 17.67 -0.61
N SER A 146 22.33 16.86 -0.82
CA SER A 146 23.28 16.45 0.21
C SER A 146 22.60 15.78 1.42
N LYS A 147 21.61 14.93 1.16
CA LYS A 147 20.91 14.09 2.14
C LYS A 147 21.29 12.62 1.96
N ASP A 148 21.42 11.93 3.08
CA ASP A 148 21.56 10.47 3.07
C ASP A 148 20.37 9.83 2.34
N THR A 149 20.62 8.83 1.50
CA THR A 149 19.58 8.14 0.71
C THR A 149 18.49 7.51 1.58
N GLY A 150 18.80 7.11 2.82
CA GLY A 150 17.84 6.65 3.82
C GLY A 150 16.80 7.72 4.20
N PHE A 151 17.08 9.02 4.02
CA PHE A 151 16.07 10.08 4.17
C PHE A 151 14.89 9.88 3.22
N TYR A 152 15.17 9.55 1.96
CA TYR A 152 14.17 9.42 0.90
C TYR A 152 13.33 8.15 1.10
N VAL A 153 13.95 7.07 1.55
CA VAL A 153 13.28 5.77 1.80
C VAL A 153 12.45 5.79 3.09
N PHE A 154 13.00 6.32 4.19
CA PHE A 154 12.39 6.17 5.52
C PHE A 154 11.64 7.41 6.03
N LYS A 155 12.06 8.63 5.64
CA LYS A 155 11.58 9.87 6.27
C LYS A 155 10.66 10.68 5.36
N LEU A 156 11.02 10.82 4.09
CA LEU A 156 10.30 11.69 3.15
C LEU A 156 8.84 11.25 2.96
N SER A 157 8.56 9.95 2.90
CA SER A 157 7.19 9.43 2.81
C SER A 157 6.34 9.84 4.02
N LEU A 158 6.90 9.78 5.24
CA LEU A 158 6.19 10.23 6.43
C LEU A 158 5.94 11.75 6.40
N TYR A 159 6.93 12.54 5.99
CA TYR A 159 6.75 13.99 5.90
C TYR A 159 5.69 14.39 4.88
N ASN A 160 5.63 13.71 3.73
CA ASN A 160 4.57 13.91 2.73
C ASN A 160 3.20 13.52 3.31
N PHE A 161 3.11 12.39 4.02
CA PHE A 161 1.88 11.98 4.70
C PHE A 161 1.41 13.04 5.72
N ILE A 162 2.30 13.50 6.62
CA ILE A 162 1.97 14.49 7.64
C ILE A 162 1.55 15.82 6.97
N GLN A 163 2.25 16.24 5.92
CA GLN A 163 1.92 17.48 5.21
C GLN A 163 0.54 17.39 4.55
N ALA A 164 0.22 16.28 3.88
CA ALA A 164 -1.11 16.06 3.31
C ALA A 164 -2.19 16.04 4.39
N TRP A 165 -1.99 15.27 5.46
CA TRP A 165 -2.91 15.18 6.59
C TRP A 165 -3.14 16.54 7.28
N TYR A 166 -2.07 17.33 7.47
CA TYR A 166 -2.13 18.70 7.97
C TYR A 166 -2.97 19.61 7.07
N SER A 167 -2.76 19.55 5.75
CA SER A 167 -3.54 20.33 4.79
C SER A 167 -5.03 19.98 4.83
N TYR A 168 -5.38 18.69 4.85
CA TYR A 168 -6.78 18.27 5.01
C TYR A 168 -7.38 18.71 6.35
N THR A 169 -6.62 18.58 7.45
CA THR A 169 -7.04 19.04 8.77
C THR A 169 -7.37 20.53 8.76
N LEU A 170 -6.49 21.37 8.21
CA LEU A 170 -6.75 22.81 8.13
C LEU A 170 -7.95 23.15 7.24
N ILE A 171 -8.10 22.50 6.08
CA ILE A 171 -9.25 22.73 5.20
C ILE A 171 -10.56 22.42 5.93
N LEU A 172 -10.65 21.25 6.59
CA LEU A 172 -11.83 20.86 7.36
C LEU A 172 -12.11 21.81 8.53
N ILE A 173 -11.06 22.27 9.24
CA ILE A 173 -11.20 23.24 10.32
C ILE A 173 -11.67 24.60 9.77
N ILE A 174 -11.08 25.10 8.68
CA ILE A 174 -11.49 26.36 8.05
C ILE A 174 -12.95 26.28 7.58
N MET A 175 -13.36 25.16 6.97
CA MET A 175 -14.74 24.92 6.55
C MET A 175 -15.68 24.90 7.77
N GLY A 176 -15.33 24.18 8.83
CA GLY A 176 -16.12 24.11 10.05
C GLY A 176 -16.25 25.46 10.76
N VAL A 177 -15.15 26.20 10.89
CA VAL A 177 -15.13 27.56 11.45
C VAL A 177 -15.94 28.53 10.58
N GLY A 178 -15.80 28.46 9.27
CA GLY A 178 -16.57 29.25 8.31
C GLY A 178 -18.07 28.97 8.43
N LEU A 179 -18.46 27.70 8.54
CA LEU A 179 -19.85 27.27 8.75
C LEU A 179 -20.39 27.77 10.10
N SER A 180 -19.59 27.69 11.17
CA SER A 180 -19.97 28.25 12.48
C SER A 180 -20.22 29.76 12.39
N TYR A 181 -19.34 30.51 11.72
CA TYR A 181 -19.51 31.96 11.55
C TYR A 181 -20.69 32.35 10.66
N PHE A 182 -20.95 31.56 9.62
CA PHE A 182 -22.13 31.73 8.77
C PHE A 182 -23.42 31.57 9.57
N PHE A 183 -23.54 30.48 10.35
CA PHE A 183 -24.71 30.27 11.19
C PHE A 183 -24.82 31.28 12.33
N ASP A 184 -23.71 31.71 12.93
CA ASP A 184 -23.72 32.73 14.00
C ASP A 184 -23.98 34.18 13.49
N SER A 185 -24.31 34.35 12.21
CA SER A 185 -24.61 35.65 11.57
C SER A 185 -23.46 36.67 11.68
N VAL A 186 -22.22 36.16 11.82
CA VAL A 186 -20.97 36.94 11.93
C VAL A 186 -20.51 37.46 10.58
N ILE A 187 -20.95 36.79 9.51
CA ILE A 187 -20.77 37.14 8.11
C ILE A 187 -22.14 37.57 7.59
N SER A 188 -22.35 38.87 7.37
CA SER A 188 -23.57 39.37 6.76
C SER A 188 -23.33 39.78 5.30
N ILE A 189 -24.28 39.41 4.44
CA ILE A 189 -24.35 39.81 3.05
C ILE A 189 -25.48 40.84 2.98
N GLU A 190 -25.13 42.13 3.00
CA GLU A 190 -26.09 43.22 2.94
C GLU A 190 -25.92 43.89 1.56
N GLY A 191 -26.80 43.55 0.61
CA GLY A 191 -26.64 43.92 -0.80
C GLY A 191 -25.39 43.28 -1.43
N ASN A 192 -24.53 44.09 -2.07
CA ASN A 192 -23.29 43.63 -2.71
C ASN A 192 -22.03 43.76 -1.80
N ARG A 193 -22.20 43.93 -0.48
CA ARG A 193 -21.09 44.15 0.47
C ARG A 193 -21.04 43.07 1.54
N PHE A 194 -19.91 42.36 1.61
CA PHE A 194 -19.61 41.39 2.66
C PHE A 194 -19.08 42.10 3.92
N ARG A 195 -19.81 42.01 5.03
CA ARG A 195 -19.34 42.49 6.34
C ARG A 195 -19.03 41.30 7.23
N ILE A 196 -17.76 41.19 7.64
CA ILE A 196 -17.29 40.17 8.59
C ILE A 196 -16.88 40.90 9.88
N HIS A 197 -17.37 40.43 11.02
CA HIS A 197 -16.98 40.97 12.32
C HIS A 197 -15.46 40.90 12.55
N LEU A 198 -14.91 41.89 13.23
CA LEU A 198 -13.47 42.07 13.34
C LEU A 198 -12.76 40.84 13.98
N LYS A 199 -13.30 40.27 15.07
CA LYS A 199 -12.74 39.07 15.73
C LYS A 199 -12.71 37.82 14.84
N ALA A 200 -13.73 37.65 13.99
CA ALA A 200 -13.78 36.53 13.05
C ALA A 200 -12.81 36.71 11.89
N LYS A 201 -12.62 37.96 11.43
CA LYS A 201 -11.55 38.30 10.49
C LYS A 201 -10.18 37.90 11.02
N TYR A 202 -9.84 38.27 12.27
CA TYR A 202 -8.57 37.87 12.90
C TYR A 202 -8.38 36.35 12.90
N HIS A 203 -9.38 35.60 13.37
CA HIS A 203 -9.30 34.14 13.46
C HIS A 203 -9.12 33.48 12.08
N LEU A 204 -9.91 33.89 11.08
CA LEU A 204 -9.80 33.38 9.70
C LEU A 204 -8.45 33.77 9.05
N SER A 205 -7.93 34.96 9.35
CA SER A 205 -6.60 35.38 8.88
C SER A 205 -5.49 34.51 9.45
N ILE A 206 -5.54 34.16 10.75
CA ILE A 206 -4.58 33.25 11.38
C ILE A 206 -4.66 31.85 10.76
N LEU A 207 -5.88 31.31 10.59
CA LEU A 207 -6.06 30.01 9.93
C LEU A 207 -5.57 30.00 8.48
N GLY A 208 -5.82 31.09 7.74
CA GLY A 208 -5.28 31.30 6.41
C GLY A 208 -3.75 31.34 6.40
N ALA A 209 -3.13 32.04 7.36
CA ALA A 209 -1.68 32.10 7.48
C ALA A 209 -1.08 30.71 7.75
N LEU A 210 -1.66 29.93 8.66
CA LEU A 210 -1.26 28.54 8.92
C LEU A 210 -1.42 27.65 7.66
N PHE A 211 -2.45 27.90 6.86
CA PHE A 211 -2.65 27.19 5.59
C PHE A 211 -1.52 27.50 4.59
N PHE A 212 -1.15 28.78 4.42
CA PHE A 212 -0.03 29.16 3.56
C PHE A 212 1.33 28.65 4.07
N LEU A 213 1.54 28.56 5.38
CA LEU A 213 2.73 27.86 5.94
C LEU A 213 2.75 26.37 5.54
N GLY A 214 1.58 25.71 5.54
CA GLY A 214 1.45 24.34 5.03
C GLY A 214 1.82 24.21 3.56
N ILE A 215 1.40 25.17 2.74
CA ILE A 215 1.76 25.21 1.32
C ILE A 215 3.28 25.39 1.16
N ALA A 216 3.90 26.30 1.91
CA ALA A 216 5.34 26.50 1.89
C ALA A 216 6.08 25.20 2.25
N TRP A 217 5.62 24.49 3.29
CA TRP A 217 6.18 23.19 3.66
C TRP A 217 5.98 22.14 2.56
N SER A 218 4.83 22.12 1.88
CA SER A 218 4.59 21.25 0.72
C SER A 218 5.62 21.47 -0.39
N TYR A 219 5.89 22.72 -0.76
CA TYR A 219 6.93 23.01 -1.76
C TYR A 219 8.33 22.61 -1.29
N ARG A 220 8.63 22.78 -0.01
CA ARG A 220 9.89 22.32 0.57
C ARG A 220 10.08 20.81 0.43
N LEU A 221 9.00 20.03 0.58
CA LEU A 221 9.02 18.58 0.37
C LEU A 221 9.08 18.21 -1.10
N LYS A 222 8.35 18.94 -1.97
CA LYS A 222 8.40 18.74 -3.43
C LYS A 222 9.80 18.89 -4.01
N LEU A 223 10.65 19.75 -3.44
CA LEU A 223 12.07 19.82 -3.80
C LEU A 223 12.73 18.43 -3.71
N TYR A 224 12.58 17.73 -2.58
CA TYR A 224 13.16 16.41 -2.41
C TYR A 224 12.49 15.36 -3.29
N SER A 225 11.19 15.50 -3.56
CA SER A 225 10.46 14.60 -4.46
C SER A 225 10.93 14.68 -5.93
N LEU A 226 11.73 15.69 -6.31
CA LEU A 226 12.33 15.75 -7.65
C LEU A 226 13.27 14.58 -7.93
N LEU A 227 13.83 13.94 -6.90
CA LEU A 227 14.62 12.71 -7.08
C LEU A 227 13.79 11.51 -7.55
N TYR A 228 12.46 11.63 -7.60
CA TYR A 228 11.54 10.65 -8.17
C TYR A 228 10.90 11.12 -9.49
N SER A 229 11.45 12.16 -10.11
CA SER A 229 10.94 12.70 -11.38
C SER A 229 11.04 11.66 -12.51
N THR A 230 10.07 11.69 -13.41
CA THR A 230 10.03 10.85 -14.62
C THR A 230 10.11 11.68 -15.90
N ARG A 231 10.52 12.96 -15.79
CA ARG A 231 10.49 13.91 -16.91
C ARG A 231 11.67 13.70 -17.88
N GLY A 232 12.87 13.48 -17.35
CA GLY A 232 14.09 13.39 -18.15
C GLY A 232 14.33 12.02 -18.77
N ALA A 233 15.49 11.86 -19.42
CA ALA A 233 15.91 10.62 -20.09
C ALA A 233 16.05 9.40 -19.17
N ALA A 234 16.20 9.62 -17.86
CA ALA A 234 16.28 8.58 -16.85
C ALA A 234 15.41 8.94 -15.63
N TYR A 235 15.07 7.92 -14.83
CA TYR A 235 14.33 8.14 -13.58
C TYR A 235 15.16 8.96 -12.58
N GLY A 236 14.58 10.03 -12.03
CA GLY A 236 15.25 10.96 -11.13
C GLY A 236 15.31 12.38 -11.67
N ALA A 237 15.91 13.28 -10.90
CA ALA A 237 16.00 14.70 -11.26
C ALA A 237 16.93 14.91 -12.45
N GLY A 238 16.39 15.39 -13.57
CA GLY A 238 17.15 15.80 -14.76
C GLY A 238 17.59 17.27 -14.74
N TYR A 239 18.14 17.76 -15.85
CA TYR A 239 18.68 19.12 -15.94
C TYR A 239 17.62 20.19 -15.67
N ALA A 240 16.46 20.10 -16.32
CA ALA A 240 15.38 21.06 -16.12
C ALA A 240 14.81 21.01 -14.69
N ASP A 241 14.81 19.85 -14.04
CA ASP A 241 14.35 19.76 -12.65
C ASP A 241 15.33 20.47 -11.70
N VAL A 242 16.64 20.27 -11.88
CA VAL A 242 17.66 20.88 -11.01
C VAL A 242 17.81 22.37 -11.26
N HIS A 243 17.82 22.82 -12.51
CA HIS A 243 18.11 24.23 -12.84
C HIS A 243 16.86 25.11 -12.94
N ALA A 244 15.69 24.54 -13.25
CA ALA A 244 14.45 25.30 -13.35
C ALA A 244 13.51 25.00 -12.18
N GLN A 245 13.13 23.74 -11.97
CA GLN A 245 12.08 23.37 -11.03
C GLN A 245 12.46 23.64 -9.56
N ILE A 246 13.72 23.40 -9.18
CA ILE A 246 14.22 23.77 -7.84
C ILE A 246 14.09 25.27 -7.60
N VAL A 247 14.49 26.10 -8.56
CA VAL A 247 14.41 27.56 -8.46
C VAL A 247 12.95 27.99 -8.31
N SER A 248 12.06 27.44 -9.13
CA SER A 248 10.62 27.71 -9.07
C SER A 248 10.02 27.39 -7.71
N TYR A 249 10.38 26.26 -7.10
CA TYR A 249 9.90 25.91 -5.77
C TYR A 249 10.46 26.82 -4.68
N TRP A 250 11.72 27.25 -4.74
CA TRP A 250 12.27 28.23 -3.79
C TRP A 250 11.55 29.58 -3.85
N VAL A 251 11.26 30.08 -5.06
CA VAL A 251 10.49 31.32 -5.24
C VAL A 251 9.09 31.18 -4.64
N LEU A 252 8.42 30.05 -4.87
CA LEU A 252 7.09 29.80 -4.30
C LEU A 252 7.12 29.63 -2.78
N ILE A 253 8.15 29.03 -2.20
CA ILE A 253 8.34 28.99 -0.74
C ILE A 253 8.44 30.42 -0.20
N ALA A 254 9.29 31.27 -0.78
CA ALA A 254 9.42 32.66 -0.34
C ALA A 254 8.09 33.43 -0.46
N LEU A 255 7.39 33.27 -1.58
CA LEU A 255 6.11 33.94 -1.85
C LEU A 255 5.00 33.48 -0.89
N THR A 256 4.91 32.19 -0.60
CA THR A 256 3.91 31.62 0.31
C THR A 256 4.21 31.96 1.77
N LEU A 257 5.49 32.01 2.17
CA LEU A 257 5.88 32.54 3.47
C LEU A 257 5.52 34.02 3.61
N ALA A 258 5.80 34.84 2.59
CA ALA A 258 5.39 36.25 2.57
C ALA A 258 3.87 36.41 2.68
N ALA A 259 3.09 35.58 1.97
CA ALA A 259 1.63 35.56 2.08
C ALA A 259 1.15 35.15 3.49
N ALA A 260 1.79 34.15 4.11
CA ALA A 260 1.48 33.75 5.48
C ALA A 260 1.75 34.88 6.48
N ILE A 261 2.93 35.51 6.39
CA ILE A 261 3.30 36.68 7.22
C ILE A 261 2.29 37.80 7.02
N MET A 262 1.97 38.12 5.76
CA MET A 262 0.99 39.15 5.44
C MET A 262 -0.37 38.85 6.10
N LEU A 263 -0.88 37.62 6.01
CA LEU A 263 -2.15 37.23 6.64
C LEU A 263 -2.11 37.33 8.17
N PHE A 264 -0.98 37.05 8.82
CA PHE A 264 -0.83 37.31 10.26
C PHE A 264 -0.99 38.81 10.61
N PHE A 265 -0.50 39.71 9.76
CA PHE A 265 -0.52 41.17 10.00
C PHE A 265 -1.71 41.91 9.35
N VAL A 266 -2.50 41.27 8.48
CA VAL A 266 -3.70 41.83 7.83
C VAL A 266 -4.63 42.57 8.79
N PRO A 267 -4.90 42.06 10.01
CA PRO A 267 -5.84 42.73 10.89
C PRO A 267 -5.37 44.11 11.38
N ILE A 268 -4.06 44.37 11.34
CA ILE A 268 -3.43 45.66 11.65
C ILE A 268 -3.49 46.59 10.42
N ILE A 269 -3.24 46.03 9.23
CA ILE A 269 -3.06 46.80 7.97
C ILE A 269 -4.41 47.22 7.36
N LYS A 270 -5.54 46.58 7.73
CA LYS A 270 -6.94 46.89 7.31
C LYS A 270 -7.22 46.94 5.78
N LYS A 271 -6.23 46.70 4.91
CA LYS A 271 -6.37 46.78 3.44
C LYS A 271 -6.50 45.39 2.79
N TRP A 272 -7.71 44.81 2.83
CA TRP A 272 -8.01 43.47 2.31
C TRP A 272 -7.79 43.31 0.79
N LYS A 273 -7.81 44.42 0.02
CA LYS A 273 -7.55 44.40 -1.43
C LYS A 273 -6.20 43.77 -1.79
N TRP A 274 -5.19 43.93 -0.93
CA TRP A 274 -3.86 43.36 -1.15
C TRP A 274 -3.83 41.83 -1.06
N ILE A 275 -4.77 41.20 -0.34
CA ILE A 275 -4.86 39.74 -0.25
C ILE A 275 -5.26 39.17 -1.62
N TYR A 276 -6.21 39.80 -2.32
CA TYR A 276 -6.61 39.37 -3.66
C TYR A 276 -5.48 39.54 -4.67
N TYR A 277 -4.73 40.65 -4.61
CA TYR A 277 -3.54 40.84 -5.45
C TYR A 277 -2.45 39.82 -5.14
N ALA A 278 -2.16 39.55 -3.87
CA ALA A 278 -1.17 38.54 -3.46
C ALA A 278 -1.57 37.14 -3.93
N ALA A 279 -2.85 36.78 -3.83
CA ALA A 279 -3.37 35.52 -4.37
C ALA A 279 -3.24 35.46 -5.90
N GLY A 280 -3.59 36.53 -6.62
CA GLY A 280 -3.44 36.60 -8.08
C GLY A 280 -1.98 36.45 -8.52
N VAL A 281 -1.05 37.16 -7.86
CA VAL A 281 0.39 37.03 -8.10
C VAL A 281 0.86 35.61 -7.80
N TYR A 282 0.44 35.01 -6.70
CA TYR A 282 0.77 33.63 -6.37
C TYR A 282 0.33 32.64 -7.46
N PHE A 283 -0.91 32.73 -7.95
CA PHE A 283 -1.39 31.86 -9.02
C PHE A 283 -0.66 32.12 -10.36
N ALA A 284 -0.38 33.38 -10.69
CA ALA A 284 0.38 33.72 -11.89
C ALA A 284 1.82 33.15 -11.83
N VAL A 285 2.51 33.32 -10.71
CA VAL A 285 3.86 32.79 -10.48
C VAL A 285 3.84 31.26 -10.46
N LEU A 286 2.82 30.64 -9.87
CA LEU A 286 2.65 29.19 -9.88
C LEU A 286 2.58 28.63 -11.31
N ILE A 287 1.71 29.21 -12.15
CA ILE A 287 1.54 28.78 -13.53
C ILE A 287 2.83 29.06 -14.32
N GLY A 288 3.38 30.26 -14.20
CA GLY A 288 4.60 30.66 -14.92
C GLY A 288 5.82 29.82 -14.56
N LEU A 289 6.14 29.69 -13.27
CA LEU A 289 7.38 29.07 -12.83
C LEU A 289 7.32 27.56 -12.68
N VAL A 290 6.18 26.96 -12.30
CA VAL A 290 6.12 25.49 -12.08
C VAL A 290 5.66 24.74 -13.32
N TRP A 291 4.76 25.33 -14.11
CA TRP A 291 4.20 24.66 -15.29
C TRP A 291 4.87 25.09 -16.59
N ILE A 292 5.15 26.38 -16.76
CA ILE A 292 5.66 26.89 -18.04
C ILE A 292 7.19 26.83 -18.08
N TYR A 293 7.87 27.44 -17.10
CA TYR A 293 9.32 27.62 -17.11
C TYR A 293 10.15 26.32 -17.26
N PRO A 294 9.88 25.22 -16.52
CA PRO A 294 10.66 24.00 -16.66
C PRO A 294 10.46 23.33 -18.01
N ASN A 295 9.26 23.41 -18.57
CA ASN A 295 8.95 22.89 -19.91
C ASN A 295 9.64 23.70 -21.00
N ILE A 296 9.77 25.03 -20.84
CA ILE A 296 10.57 25.85 -21.74
C ILE A 296 12.05 25.45 -21.67
N VAL A 297 12.59 25.28 -20.46
CA VAL A 297 13.99 24.83 -20.29
C VAL A 297 14.19 23.45 -20.92
N GLU A 298 13.25 22.54 -20.72
CA GLU A 298 13.29 21.21 -21.33
C GLU A 298 13.31 21.29 -22.86
N GLU A 299 12.32 21.98 -23.45
CA GLU A 299 12.13 22.01 -24.91
C GLU A 299 13.23 22.77 -25.64
N TYR A 300 13.69 23.89 -25.09
CA TYR A 300 14.57 24.82 -25.79
C TYR A 300 16.03 24.78 -25.33
N ILE A 301 16.33 24.20 -24.16
CA ILE A 301 17.71 24.12 -23.64
C ILE A 301 18.18 22.67 -23.53
N VAL A 302 17.34 21.77 -23.01
CA VAL A 302 17.73 20.35 -22.81
C VAL A 302 17.67 19.60 -24.14
N LYS A 303 16.50 19.47 -24.76
CA LYS A 303 16.32 18.65 -25.97
C LYS A 303 17.30 18.95 -27.12
N PRO A 304 17.66 20.22 -27.43
CA PRO A 304 18.61 20.49 -28.50
C PRO A 304 20.03 19.94 -28.24
N ASN A 305 20.41 19.73 -26.99
CA ASN A 305 21.70 19.17 -26.60
C ASN A 305 21.57 18.24 -25.37
N GLU A 306 20.64 17.29 -25.48
CA GLU A 306 20.18 16.49 -24.35
C GLU A 306 21.32 15.67 -23.74
N LEU A 307 22.15 15.06 -24.57
CA LEU A 307 23.27 14.24 -24.11
C LEU A 307 24.19 15.03 -23.17
N VAL A 308 24.65 16.22 -23.57
CA VAL A 308 25.57 17.02 -22.75
C VAL A 308 24.90 17.50 -21.47
N LYS A 309 23.62 17.87 -21.53
CA LYS A 309 22.87 18.40 -20.38
C LYS A 309 22.47 17.31 -19.38
N GLU A 310 22.17 16.10 -19.84
CA GLU A 310 21.69 14.99 -19.02
C GLU A 310 22.79 14.03 -18.53
N ILE A 311 23.98 14.01 -19.17
CA ILE A 311 25.14 13.18 -18.75
C ILE A 311 25.36 13.14 -17.21
N PRO A 312 25.44 14.28 -16.48
CA PRO A 312 25.72 14.21 -15.05
C PRO A 312 24.60 13.51 -14.26
N TYR A 313 23.34 13.68 -14.64
CA TYR A 313 22.20 13.06 -13.95
C TYR A 313 22.07 11.58 -14.31
N ILE A 314 22.32 11.21 -15.57
CA ILE A 314 22.39 9.81 -16.00
C ILE A 314 23.52 9.08 -15.27
N LYS A 315 24.69 9.70 -15.12
CA LYS A 315 25.81 9.11 -14.36
C LYS A 315 25.43 8.85 -12.91
N ASN A 316 24.78 9.81 -12.25
CA ASN A 316 24.27 9.63 -10.90
C ASN A 316 23.26 8.47 -10.83
N ASN A 317 22.33 8.36 -11.78
CA ASN A 317 21.38 7.25 -11.82
C ASN A 317 22.11 5.90 -11.96
N ILE A 318 23.06 5.78 -12.89
CA ILE A 318 23.84 4.55 -13.08
C ILE A 318 24.58 4.19 -11.78
N GLU A 319 25.26 5.14 -11.16
CA GLU A 319 26.03 4.91 -9.93
C GLU A 319 25.15 4.44 -8.77
N PHE A 320 24.03 5.13 -8.53
CA PHE A 320 23.10 4.80 -7.44
C PHE A 320 22.34 3.50 -7.70
N THR A 321 21.99 3.21 -8.96
CA THR A 321 21.39 1.93 -9.35
C THR A 321 22.37 0.79 -9.12
N ARG A 322 23.61 0.94 -9.59
CA ARG A 322 24.65 -0.07 -9.37
C ARG A 322 24.93 -0.27 -7.88
N PHE A 323 24.94 0.79 -7.09
CA PHE A 323 25.07 0.68 -5.64
C PHE A 323 23.89 -0.08 -5.02
N ALA A 324 22.66 0.30 -5.36
CA ALA A 324 21.44 -0.30 -4.79
C ALA A 324 21.34 -1.82 -5.08
N TYR A 325 21.76 -2.25 -6.26
CA TYR A 325 21.81 -3.67 -6.63
C TYR A 325 23.12 -4.37 -6.22
N GLY A 326 24.05 -3.68 -5.55
CA GLY A 326 25.35 -4.25 -5.15
C GLY A 326 26.32 -4.54 -6.30
N LEU A 327 26.08 -3.96 -7.48
CA LEU A 327 26.89 -4.12 -8.70
C LEU A 327 28.22 -3.37 -8.68
N ASN A 328 28.53 -2.65 -7.59
CA ASN A 328 29.84 -2.04 -7.40
C ASN A 328 30.85 -3.03 -6.81
N ASN A 329 30.38 -4.14 -6.23
CA ASN A 329 31.22 -5.16 -5.59
C ASN A 329 31.31 -6.44 -6.44
N VAL A 330 30.96 -6.37 -7.72
CA VAL A 330 31.02 -7.53 -8.62
C VAL A 330 32.31 -7.50 -9.44
N VAL A 331 32.93 -8.66 -9.60
CA VAL A 331 34.09 -8.82 -10.48
C VAL A 331 33.59 -9.18 -11.87
N GLU A 332 33.68 -8.22 -12.80
CA GLU A 332 33.39 -8.50 -14.20
C GLU A 332 34.46 -9.43 -14.78
N LYS A 333 34.06 -10.66 -15.10
CA LYS A 333 34.91 -11.62 -15.82
C LYS A 333 34.42 -11.71 -17.25
N LYS A 334 35.22 -11.20 -18.18
CA LYS A 334 34.96 -11.40 -19.61
C LYS A 334 35.15 -12.89 -19.91
N PHE A 335 34.05 -13.58 -20.18
CA PHE A 335 34.08 -14.95 -20.69
C PHE A 335 34.05 -14.88 -22.22
N GLN A 336 35.17 -15.18 -22.86
CA GLN A 336 35.21 -15.35 -24.31
C GLN A 336 34.69 -16.75 -24.62
N VAL A 337 33.61 -16.82 -25.41
CA VAL A 337 33.11 -18.10 -25.93
C VAL A 337 34.08 -18.55 -27.03
N LEU A 338 35.13 -19.26 -26.64
CA LEU A 338 36.04 -19.89 -27.59
C LEU A 338 35.35 -21.14 -28.14
N GLN A 339 35.29 -21.29 -29.46
CA GLN A 339 34.73 -22.48 -30.11
C GLN A 339 35.76 -23.60 -30.28
N ASP A 340 36.76 -23.68 -29.41
CA ASP A 340 37.86 -24.64 -29.45
C ASP A 340 37.72 -25.74 -28.38
N ILE A 341 36.51 -26.26 -28.19
CA ILE A 341 36.22 -27.29 -27.17
C ILE A 341 37.08 -28.54 -27.42
N LYS A 342 37.98 -28.87 -26.49
CA LYS A 342 38.81 -30.08 -26.56
C LYS A 342 38.15 -31.23 -25.80
N TYR A 343 38.52 -32.46 -26.16
CA TYR A 343 38.05 -33.65 -25.46
C TYR A 343 38.40 -33.65 -23.95
N SER A 344 39.51 -33.03 -23.56
CA SER A 344 39.87 -32.83 -22.15
C SER A 344 38.87 -31.96 -21.38
N ASP A 345 38.26 -30.98 -22.04
CA ASP A 345 37.33 -30.04 -21.42
C ASP A 345 35.99 -30.72 -21.15
N ILE A 346 35.55 -31.57 -22.07
CA ILE A 346 34.38 -32.46 -21.87
C ILE A 346 34.61 -33.39 -20.67
N LYS A 347 35.81 -33.97 -20.54
CA LYS A 347 36.16 -34.84 -19.40
C LYS A 347 36.17 -34.08 -18.07
N LYS A 348 36.68 -32.85 -18.03
CA LYS A 348 36.74 -32.02 -16.81
C LYS A 348 35.36 -31.51 -16.38
N ASN A 349 34.44 -31.30 -17.32
CA ASN A 349 33.13 -30.70 -17.08
C ASN A 349 31.97 -31.70 -17.23
N ARG A 350 32.19 -32.97 -16.82
CA ARG A 350 31.19 -34.03 -16.93
C ARG A 350 29.83 -33.66 -16.34
N ASN A 351 29.82 -33.01 -15.16
CA ASN A 351 28.57 -32.56 -14.53
C ASN A 351 27.79 -31.56 -15.41
N THR A 352 28.46 -30.67 -16.14
CA THR A 352 27.78 -29.73 -17.04
C THR A 352 27.21 -30.46 -18.25
N ILE A 353 28.01 -31.33 -18.88
CA ILE A 353 27.60 -32.10 -20.06
C ILE A 353 26.43 -33.03 -19.74
N GLU A 354 26.46 -33.67 -18.57
CA GLU A 354 25.40 -34.56 -18.09
C GLU A 354 24.16 -33.82 -17.56
N ASN A 355 24.12 -32.49 -17.60
CA ASN A 355 22.98 -31.68 -17.19
C ASN A 355 22.61 -30.61 -18.24
N ILE A 356 23.02 -30.81 -19.50
CA ILE A 356 22.58 -29.93 -20.60
C ILE A 356 21.07 -30.06 -20.73
N ARG A 357 20.37 -28.95 -20.46
CA ARG A 357 18.92 -28.90 -20.51
C ARG A 357 18.41 -29.00 -21.95
N LEU A 358 17.72 -30.10 -22.24
CA LEU A 358 17.02 -30.32 -23.51
C LEU A 358 15.56 -29.85 -23.44
N TRP A 359 14.96 -29.87 -22.25
CA TRP A 359 13.55 -29.53 -22.06
C TRP A 359 13.33 -28.03 -21.75
N ASP A 360 12.43 -27.39 -22.51
CA ASP A 360 11.82 -26.09 -22.15
C ASP A 360 10.59 -26.33 -21.27
N SER A 361 10.40 -25.51 -20.23
CA SER A 361 9.31 -25.70 -19.26
C SER A 361 7.92 -25.51 -19.87
N ARG A 362 7.77 -24.66 -20.90
CA ARG A 362 6.49 -24.30 -21.52
C ARG A 362 5.82 -25.44 -22.31
N PRO A 363 6.53 -26.21 -23.16
CA PRO A 363 5.96 -27.43 -23.74
C PRO A 363 5.94 -28.58 -22.73
N LEU A 364 6.92 -28.66 -21.82
CA LEU A 364 7.03 -29.78 -20.89
C LEU A 364 5.83 -29.88 -19.93
N ILE A 365 5.25 -28.75 -19.50
CA ILE A 365 4.05 -28.75 -18.68
C ILE A 365 2.86 -29.43 -19.39
N GLN A 366 2.71 -29.22 -20.70
CA GLN A 366 1.63 -29.86 -21.47
C GLN A 366 1.84 -31.38 -21.54
N THR A 367 3.09 -31.81 -21.74
CA THR A 367 3.44 -33.23 -21.70
C THR A 367 3.20 -33.85 -20.32
N TYR A 368 3.54 -33.14 -19.24
CA TYR A 368 3.26 -33.59 -17.88
C TYR A 368 1.76 -33.73 -17.63
N LYS A 369 0.95 -32.75 -18.05
CA LYS A 369 -0.52 -32.86 -17.96
C LYS A 369 -1.03 -34.08 -18.72
N GLN A 370 -0.67 -34.21 -19.99
CA GLN A 370 -1.12 -35.31 -20.83
C GLN A 370 -0.73 -36.69 -20.29
N LEU A 371 0.50 -36.85 -19.79
CA LEU A 371 1.02 -38.15 -19.39
C LEU A 371 0.83 -38.49 -17.92
N GLN A 372 0.77 -37.48 -17.04
CA GLN A 372 0.92 -37.65 -15.60
C GLN A 372 -0.13 -36.91 -14.77
N GLU A 373 -1.07 -36.20 -15.37
CA GLU A 373 -2.23 -35.67 -14.62
C GLU A 373 -3.08 -36.84 -14.12
N ILE A 374 -3.25 -37.86 -15.00
CA ILE A 374 -3.92 -39.15 -14.76
C ILE A 374 -5.42 -39.00 -14.47
N ARG A 375 -5.86 -37.89 -13.86
CA ARG A 375 -7.25 -37.60 -13.47
C ARG A 375 -7.54 -36.11 -13.61
N LEU A 376 -8.71 -35.81 -14.15
CA LEU A 376 -9.15 -34.45 -14.51
C LEU A 376 -9.32 -33.47 -13.33
N TYR A 377 -9.35 -33.95 -12.08
CA TYR A 377 -9.47 -33.08 -10.90
C TYR A 377 -8.11 -32.65 -10.33
N TYR A 378 -7.02 -33.22 -10.85
CA TYR A 378 -5.68 -32.73 -10.58
C TYR A 378 -5.21 -31.83 -11.72
N ASP A 379 -4.32 -30.92 -11.42
CA ASP A 379 -3.63 -30.12 -12.43
C ASP A 379 -2.17 -29.89 -12.06
N PHE A 380 -1.35 -29.57 -13.05
CA PHE A 380 -0.02 -29.03 -12.85
C PHE A 380 -0.02 -27.55 -13.24
N LYS A 381 0.36 -26.66 -12.32
CA LYS A 381 0.42 -25.22 -12.62
C LYS A 381 1.66 -24.86 -13.44
N SER A 382 2.82 -25.35 -13.01
CA SER A 382 4.11 -24.96 -13.54
C SER A 382 5.12 -26.13 -13.46
N VAL A 383 6.15 -26.08 -14.30
CA VAL A 383 7.33 -26.96 -14.19
C VAL A 383 8.52 -26.09 -13.84
N ASN A 384 9.18 -26.41 -12.72
CA ASN A 384 10.40 -25.75 -12.28
C ASN A 384 11.60 -26.66 -12.49
N VAL A 385 12.78 -26.06 -12.59
CA VAL A 385 14.04 -26.79 -12.68
C VAL A 385 14.83 -26.62 -11.41
N ASP A 386 15.26 -27.73 -10.84
CA ASP A 386 16.06 -27.77 -9.63
C ASP A 386 17.12 -28.88 -9.72
N ARG A 387 18.00 -28.98 -8.72
CA ARG A 387 19.14 -29.90 -8.70
C ARG A 387 19.08 -30.79 -7.48
N TYR A 388 19.19 -32.09 -7.71
CA TYR A 388 19.20 -33.10 -6.68
C TYR A 388 20.46 -33.96 -6.77
N HIS A 389 20.92 -34.42 -5.60
CA HIS A 389 21.98 -35.40 -5.52
C HIS A 389 21.36 -36.78 -5.29
N PHE A 390 21.29 -37.58 -6.36
CA PHE A 390 20.88 -38.97 -6.28
C PHE A 390 22.13 -39.85 -6.11
N LYS A 391 22.63 -40.44 -7.21
CA LYS A 391 23.97 -41.05 -7.29
C LYS A 391 25.01 -40.10 -7.88
N ARG A 392 24.53 -39.13 -8.66
CA ARG A 392 25.29 -38.04 -9.26
C ARG A 392 24.46 -36.76 -9.10
N TYR A 393 25.12 -35.62 -9.29
CA TYR A 393 24.44 -34.33 -9.29
C TYR A 393 23.62 -34.21 -10.58
N SER A 394 22.29 -34.11 -10.44
CA SER A 394 21.36 -34.15 -11.56
C SER A 394 20.38 -32.99 -11.50
N GLU A 395 20.29 -32.27 -12.60
CA GLU A 395 19.30 -31.25 -12.85
C GLU A 395 18.02 -31.91 -13.35
N VAL A 396 16.90 -31.57 -12.74
CA VAL A 396 15.61 -32.21 -12.97
C VAL A 396 14.53 -31.15 -13.15
N ALA A 397 13.63 -31.41 -14.07
CA ALA A 397 12.38 -30.69 -14.19
C ALA A 397 11.33 -31.36 -13.31
N LEU A 398 10.68 -30.60 -12.44
CA LEU A 398 9.71 -31.10 -11.48
C LEU A 398 8.43 -30.26 -11.48
N ALA A 399 7.31 -30.94 -11.24
CA ALA A 399 6.01 -30.29 -11.06
C ALA A 399 5.23 -31.02 -9.97
N VAL A 400 4.50 -30.25 -9.18
CA VAL A 400 3.62 -30.75 -8.12
C VAL A 400 2.20 -30.89 -8.66
N ARG A 401 1.54 -31.99 -8.31
CA ARG A 401 0.17 -32.26 -8.74
C ARG A 401 -0.80 -31.65 -7.75
N GLU A 402 -1.42 -30.54 -8.13
CA GLU A 402 -2.32 -29.77 -7.28
C GLU A 402 -3.79 -30.11 -7.54
N LEU A 403 -4.67 -29.82 -6.58
CA LEU A 403 -6.12 -30.06 -6.68
C LEU A 403 -6.87 -28.73 -6.64
N PRO A 404 -6.93 -27.99 -7.77
CA PRO A 404 -7.71 -26.78 -7.85
C PRO A 404 -9.22 -27.07 -7.77
N VAL A 405 -9.96 -26.26 -7.01
CA VAL A 405 -11.43 -26.40 -6.85
C VAL A 405 -12.17 -26.31 -8.17
N SER A 406 -11.63 -25.52 -9.10
CA SER A 406 -12.15 -25.32 -10.45
C SER A 406 -12.21 -26.61 -11.27
N GLN A 407 -11.42 -27.62 -10.94
CA GLN A 407 -11.42 -28.93 -11.61
C GLN A 407 -12.39 -29.94 -10.98
N ILE A 408 -12.93 -29.64 -9.80
CA ILE A 408 -14.02 -30.42 -9.22
C ILE A 408 -15.31 -30.10 -10.00
N PRO A 409 -16.10 -31.09 -10.47
CA PRO A 409 -17.36 -30.83 -11.14
C PRO A 409 -18.30 -29.98 -10.28
N SER A 410 -18.98 -28.97 -10.87
CA SER A 410 -19.82 -28.03 -10.10
C SER A 410 -20.85 -28.71 -9.19
N ARG A 411 -21.46 -29.81 -9.66
CA ARG A 411 -22.40 -30.64 -8.88
C ARG A 411 -21.79 -31.28 -7.62
N ALA A 412 -20.47 -31.44 -7.61
CA ALA A 412 -19.69 -32.03 -6.53
C ALA A 412 -18.93 -30.98 -5.69
N ARG A 413 -19.05 -29.67 -6.00
CA ARG A 413 -18.48 -28.59 -5.18
C ARG A 413 -19.36 -28.27 -3.96
N THR A 414 -19.65 -29.29 -3.15
CA THR A 414 -20.30 -29.09 -1.86
C THR A 414 -19.27 -28.65 -0.82
N TRP A 415 -19.70 -27.95 0.23
CA TRP A 415 -18.79 -27.52 1.31
C TRP A 415 -18.01 -28.69 1.92
N ILE A 416 -18.65 -29.86 2.07
CA ILE A 416 -17.99 -31.07 2.57
C ILE A 416 -16.88 -31.50 1.61
N ASN A 417 -17.16 -31.52 0.30
CA ASN A 417 -16.18 -31.94 -0.68
C ASN A 417 -15.00 -30.98 -0.75
N THR A 418 -15.25 -29.66 -0.76
CA THR A 418 -14.18 -28.67 -0.93
C THR A 418 -13.34 -28.45 0.33
N HIS A 419 -13.89 -28.67 1.53
CA HIS A 419 -13.20 -28.36 2.79
C HIS A 419 -12.81 -29.58 3.63
N LEU A 420 -13.38 -30.77 3.40
CA LEU A 420 -13.11 -31.97 4.21
C LEU A 420 -12.63 -33.19 3.41
N ILE A 421 -12.94 -33.28 2.11
CA ILE A 421 -12.59 -34.45 1.29
C ILE A 421 -11.45 -34.11 0.32
N TYR A 422 -11.65 -33.16 -0.59
CA TYR A 422 -10.65 -32.73 -1.57
C TYR A 422 -9.81 -31.59 -1.00
N THR A 423 -8.97 -31.92 -0.02
CA THR A 423 -8.24 -30.93 0.79
C THR A 423 -6.83 -30.61 0.29
N HIS A 424 -6.26 -31.44 -0.59
CA HIS A 424 -4.86 -31.35 -0.98
C HIS A 424 -4.59 -31.89 -2.40
N GLY A 425 -3.53 -31.39 -3.03
CA GLY A 425 -2.90 -32.01 -4.20
C GLY A 425 -2.15 -33.29 -3.82
N PHE A 426 -1.81 -34.15 -4.78
CA PHE A 426 -1.20 -35.45 -4.48
C PHE A 426 -0.03 -35.82 -5.39
N GLY A 427 1.16 -35.81 -4.81
CA GLY A 427 2.41 -36.28 -5.41
C GLY A 427 3.05 -35.26 -6.35
N LEU A 428 4.17 -35.66 -6.93
CA LEU A 428 4.93 -34.85 -7.86
C LEU A 428 5.48 -35.71 -8.99
N VAL A 429 5.89 -35.05 -10.07
CA VAL A 429 6.45 -35.68 -11.26
C VAL A 429 7.82 -35.07 -11.50
N MET A 430 8.81 -35.91 -11.79
CA MET A 430 10.19 -35.47 -12.05
C MET A 430 10.74 -36.16 -13.29
N SER A 431 11.45 -35.42 -14.13
CA SER A 431 12.26 -35.95 -15.22
C SER A 431 13.62 -35.26 -15.25
N PRO A 432 14.73 -35.96 -15.54
CA PRO A 432 16.02 -35.33 -15.79
C PRO A 432 15.90 -34.37 -16.97
N VAL A 433 16.58 -33.22 -16.88
CA VAL A 433 16.47 -32.19 -17.92
C VAL A 433 17.08 -32.59 -19.26
N ASN A 434 17.87 -33.66 -19.29
CA ASN A 434 18.72 -34.07 -20.40
C ASN A 434 18.44 -35.48 -20.93
N GLU A 435 17.39 -36.14 -20.45
CA GLU A 435 17.05 -37.51 -20.85
C GLU A 435 15.72 -37.55 -21.60
N VAL A 436 15.72 -38.29 -22.71
CA VAL A 436 14.58 -38.44 -23.63
C VAL A 436 14.35 -39.94 -23.85
N THR A 437 13.09 -40.35 -23.93
CA THR A 437 12.72 -41.72 -24.33
C THR A 437 12.87 -41.88 -25.85
N PRO A 438 12.87 -43.12 -26.39
CA PRO A 438 12.90 -43.34 -27.83
C PRO A 438 11.79 -42.61 -28.62
N ASP A 439 10.64 -42.39 -27.98
CA ASP A 439 9.49 -41.70 -28.57
C ASP A 439 9.55 -40.16 -28.47
N GLY A 440 10.68 -39.59 -28.02
CA GLY A 440 10.84 -38.14 -27.91
C GLY A 440 10.17 -37.53 -26.68
N MET A 441 9.87 -38.33 -25.64
CA MET A 441 9.19 -37.88 -24.42
C MET A 441 10.15 -37.75 -23.22
N PRO A 442 9.81 -36.97 -22.18
CA PRO A 442 10.62 -36.89 -20.97
C PRO A 442 10.71 -38.24 -20.26
N ARG A 443 11.92 -38.66 -19.91
CA ARG A 443 12.12 -39.85 -19.07
C ARG A 443 11.79 -39.52 -17.62
N PHE A 444 10.64 -39.97 -17.13
CA PHE A 444 10.27 -39.74 -15.74
C PHE A 444 11.08 -40.61 -14.75
N ILE A 445 11.68 -39.95 -13.76
CA ILE A 445 12.31 -40.60 -12.60
C ILE A 445 11.38 -40.65 -11.39
N VAL A 446 10.39 -39.76 -11.31
CA VAL A 446 9.24 -39.83 -10.40
C VAL A 446 7.97 -39.69 -11.22
N LYS A 447 7.05 -40.66 -11.10
CA LYS A 447 5.80 -40.70 -11.88
C LYS A 447 4.68 -41.42 -11.13
N ASN A 448 3.49 -41.37 -11.71
CA ASN A 448 2.27 -42.06 -11.30
C ASN A 448 1.61 -41.50 -10.02
N ILE A 449 0.48 -42.11 -9.68
CA ILE A 449 -0.28 -41.89 -8.45
C ILE A 449 -0.59 -43.30 -7.88
N PRO A 450 -0.05 -43.68 -6.71
CA PRO A 450 0.88 -42.91 -5.89
C PRO A 450 2.23 -42.71 -6.57
N PRO A 451 2.99 -41.65 -6.21
CA PRO A 451 4.26 -41.35 -6.87
C PRO A 451 5.29 -42.45 -6.59
N GLN A 452 5.90 -42.95 -7.65
CA GLN A 452 6.94 -43.97 -7.62
C GLN A 452 8.24 -43.36 -8.12
N ALA A 453 9.31 -43.48 -7.34
CA ALA A 453 10.64 -43.04 -7.70
C ALA A 453 11.48 -44.22 -8.21
N SER A 454 12.17 -44.05 -9.34
CA SER A 454 13.18 -44.99 -9.85
C SER A 454 14.61 -44.66 -9.39
N VAL A 455 14.74 -43.58 -8.62
CA VAL A 455 15.97 -43.09 -8.00
C VAL A 455 15.90 -43.25 -6.47
N PRO A 456 17.02 -43.14 -5.73
CA PRO A 456 17.06 -43.22 -4.27
C PRO A 456 16.39 -42.03 -3.57
N LEU A 457 15.10 -41.82 -3.82
CA LEU A 457 14.26 -40.75 -3.29
C LEU A 457 13.04 -41.36 -2.62
N THR A 458 12.89 -41.12 -1.32
CA THR A 458 11.74 -41.61 -0.54
C THR A 458 10.73 -40.49 -0.34
N ILE A 459 9.58 -40.58 -1.00
CA ILE A 459 8.46 -39.64 -0.84
C ILE A 459 7.57 -40.13 0.29
N LYS A 460 7.82 -39.66 1.52
CA LYS A 460 7.09 -40.09 2.72
C LYS A 460 5.67 -39.51 2.80
N TYR A 461 5.51 -38.25 2.39
CA TYR A 461 4.23 -37.51 2.43
C TYR A 461 3.98 -36.84 1.08
N PRO A 462 3.24 -37.50 0.16
CA PRO A 462 2.96 -36.95 -1.16
C PRO A 462 1.89 -35.84 -1.14
N GLN A 463 1.19 -35.61 -0.03
CA GLN A 463 0.11 -34.63 0.04
C GLN A 463 0.61 -33.18 0.02
N ILE A 464 -0.05 -32.34 -0.78
CA ILE A 464 0.29 -30.93 -1.00
C ILE A 464 -0.87 -30.06 -0.49
N TYR A 465 -0.74 -29.55 0.73
CA TYR A 465 -1.71 -28.66 1.38
C TYR A 465 -1.43 -27.17 1.14
N TYR A 466 -0.22 -26.86 0.67
CA TYR A 466 0.23 -25.51 0.35
C TYR A 466 0.84 -25.56 -1.04
N GLY A 467 0.07 -25.12 -2.04
CA GLY A 467 0.49 -25.07 -3.44
C GLY A 467 0.12 -23.75 -4.11
N GLU A 468 0.50 -23.60 -5.38
CA GLU A 468 0.25 -22.39 -6.18
C GLU A 468 -1.23 -22.19 -6.52
N GLU A 469 -2.01 -23.26 -6.53
CA GLU A 469 -3.45 -23.28 -6.83
C GLU A 469 -4.32 -23.47 -5.57
N THR A 470 -3.73 -23.36 -4.38
CA THR A 470 -4.48 -23.45 -3.10
C THR A 470 -5.09 -22.10 -2.74
N ASP A 471 -6.37 -21.90 -3.06
CA ASP A 471 -7.08 -20.62 -2.92
C ASP A 471 -8.13 -20.58 -1.79
N GLN A 472 -8.39 -21.72 -1.13
CA GLN A 472 -9.41 -21.87 -0.09
C GLN A 472 -8.85 -22.50 1.18
N TYR A 473 -9.53 -22.25 2.31
CA TYR A 473 -9.22 -22.95 3.55
C TYR A 473 -9.68 -24.41 3.48
N VAL A 474 -8.99 -25.29 4.20
CA VAL A 474 -9.37 -26.69 4.35
C VAL A 474 -9.34 -27.08 5.82
N ILE A 475 -10.16 -28.05 6.21
CA ILE A 475 -10.23 -28.55 7.57
C ILE A 475 -9.71 -29.97 7.58
N VAL A 476 -8.59 -30.15 8.24
CA VAL A 476 -7.85 -31.40 8.30
C VAL A 476 -7.96 -32.05 9.68
N HIS A 477 -7.49 -33.30 9.80
CA HIS A 477 -7.50 -34.03 11.07
C HIS A 477 -8.92 -34.18 11.65
N THR A 478 -9.88 -34.50 10.79
CA THR A 478 -11.28 -34.71 11.17
C THR A 478 -11.66 -36.19 11.22
N LYS A 479 -12.92 -36.50 11.56
CA LYS A 479 -13.45 -37.88 11.43
C LYS A 479 -13.69 -38.27 9.96
N THR A 480 -13.84 -37.28 9.08
CA THR A 480 -13.97 -37.49 7.65
C THR A 480 -12.56 -37.67 7.08
N LYS A 481 -12.35 -38.76 6.35
CA LYS A 481 -11.06 -39.02 5.71
C LYS A 481 -10.91 -38.15 4.46
N GLU A 482 -9.70 -37.72 4.22
CA GLU A 482 -9.31 -36.86 3.09
C GLU A 482 -8.98 -37.75 1.90
N PHE A 483 -9.39 -37.33 0.71
CA PHE A 483 -9.17 -38.08 -0.52
C PHE A 483 -7.73 -37.93 -1.01
N ASP A 484 -7.03 -39.06 -1.16
CA ASP A 484 -5.66 -39.11 -1.65
C ASP A 484 -5.63 -39.35 -3.17
N TYR A 485 -6.25 -40.44 -3.65
CA TYR A 485 -6.32 -40.81 -5.07
C TYR A 485 -7.21 -42.04 -5.31
N PRO A 486 -7.62 -42.36 -6.57
CA PRO A 486 -8.42 -43.55 -6.87
C PRO A 486 -7.53 -44.76 -7.19
N LYS A 487 -7.89 -45.93 -6.68
CA LYS A 487 -7.23 -47.22 -6.90
C LYS A 487 -8.24 -48.25 -7.44
N GLY A 488 -8.31 -48.37 -8.77
CA GLY A 488 -9.32 -49.19 -9.45
C GLY A 488 -10.72 -48.59 -9.25
N GLU A 489 -11.66 -49.41 -8.78
CA GLU A 489 -13.03 -49.00 -8.42
C GLU A 489 -13.12 -48.39 -7.01
N GLN A 490 -12.03 -48.35 -6.24
CA GLN A 490 -11.99 -47.83 -4.88
C GLN A 490 -11.23 -46.51 -4.78
N ASN A 491 -11.49 -45.75 -3.72
CA ASN A 491 -10.73 -44.54 -3.40
C ASN A 491 -9.81 -44.80 -2.20
N VAL A 492 -8.58 -44.30 -2.29
CA VAL A 492 -7.63 -44.26 -1.19
C VAL A 492 -7.84 -42.94 -0.45
N TYR A 493 -7.89 -43.05 0.87
CA TYR A 493 -8.08 -41.92 1.76
C TYR A 493 -7.02 -41.92 2.85
N ASN A 494 -6.70 -40.73 3.34
CA ASN A 494 -5.76 -40.53 4.43
C ASN A 494 -6.35 -39.57 5.48
N ASN A 495 -5.69 -39.51 6.63
CA ASN A 495 -5.90 -38.46 7.62
C ASN A 495 -4.64 -37.61 7.70
N TYR A 496 -4.78 -36.29 7.77
CA TYR A 496 -3.65 -35.40 7.95
C TYR A 496 -2.77 -35.77 9.15
N GLN A 497 -1.48 -35.95 8.86
CA GLN A 497 -0.44 -36.32 9.82
C GLN A 497 0.53 -35.16 10.11
N GLY A 498 0.36 -34.02 9.43
CA GLY A 498 1.17 -32.84 9.66
C GLY A 498 0.81 -32.13 10.97
N ARG A 499 1.57 -31.09 11.29
CA ARG A 499 1.34 -30.24 12.47
C ARG A 499 0.88 -28.83 12.13
N GLY A 500 0.93 -28.46 10.85
CA GLY A 500 0.64 -27.11 10.41
C GLY A 500 -0.84 -26.79 10.38
N GLY A 501 -1.15 -25.50 10.48
CA GLY A 501 -2.50 -24.96 10.42
C GLY A 501 -3.07 -24.60 11.79
N VAL A 502 -4.20 -23.91 11.78
CA VAL A 502 -4.78 -23.36 13.00
C VAL A 502 -5.61 -24.42 13.74
N ARG A 503 -5.14 -24.85 14.92
CA ARG A 503 -5.87 -25.83 15.75
C ARG A 503 -7.20 -25.29 16.27
N ILE A 504 -8.30 -25.95 15.87
CA ILE A 504 -9.66 -25.72 16.37
C ILE A 504 -9.86 -26.50 17.68
N SER A 505 -9.59 -25.85 18.83
CA SER A 505 -9.61 -26.50 20.14
C SER A 505 -10.92 -26.35 20.91
N ASN A 506 -11.76 -25.36 20.55
CA ASN A 506 -13.00 -25.04 21.26
C ASN A 506 -14.01 -24.38 20.32
N LEU A 507 -15.22 -24.17 20.81
CA LEU A 507 -16.29 -23.53 20.04
C LEU A 507 -15.89 -22.14 19.54
N PHE A 508 -15.14 -21.38 20.32
CA PHE A 508 -14.73 -20.02 19.95
C PHE A 508 -13.76 -19.95 18.78
N ARG A 509 -12.83 -20.91 18.65
CA ARG A 509 -11.95 -21.01 17.46
C ARG A 509 -12.66 -21.62 16.25
N ARG A 510 -13.82 -22.23 16.46
CA ARG A 510 -14.63 -22.86 15.42
C ARG A 510 -15.59 -21.86 14.78
N LEU A 511 -16.17 -20.98 15.59
CA LEU A 511 -16.94 -19.80 15.18
C LEU A 511 -15.99 -18.78 14.54
#